data_AF-A0A0R1XCJ7-F1
#
_entry.id   AF-A0A0R1XCJ7-F1
#
_cell.length_a   1.000
_cell.length_b   1.000
_cell.length_c   1.000
_cell.angle_alpha   90.00
_cell.angle_beta   90.00
_cell.angle_gamma   90.00
#
_symmetry.space_group_name_H-M   'P 1'
#
loop_
_entity.id
_entity.type
_entity.pdbx_description
1 polymer ?
#
loop_
_entity_poly.entity_id
_entity_poly.type
_entity_poly.pdbx_seq_one_letter_code
_entity_poly.pdbx_strand_id
1 'polypeptide(L)'
;MMDDSEYVSGNEIARQWREMPHRKQADRIVNEMIHNHLTAEEVFALSGLPEHEFARMLAGDGAVTNAQYEALYTQIQLHRRDSVNDHN
;
A
#
# COMPACT_ATOMS: atom_id res chain seq x y z
N MET A 1 40.09 -2.45 6.23
CA MET A 1 39.23 -3.63 6.30
C MET A 1 37.81 -3.08 6.29
N MET A 2 37.09 -3.25 5.18
CA MET A 2 35.66 -2.95 5.17
C MET A 2 34.97 -4.12 5.86
N ASP A 3 34.10 -3.79 6.82
CA ASP A 3 33.37 -4.75 7.63
C ASP A 3 32.23 -5.32 6.78
N ASP A 4 32.32 -6.58 6.38
CA ASP A 4 31.34 -7.31 5.54
C ASP A 4 29.96 -7.51 6.21
N SER A 5 29.67 -6.81 7.31
CA SER A 5 28.46 -7.00 8.13
C SER A 5 27.20 -6.33 7.59
N GLU A 6 27.25 -5.65 6.43
CA GLU A 6 26.07 -4.99 5.86
C GLU A 6 25.37 -5.79 4.74
N TYR A 7 25.81 -7.01 4.44
CA TYR A 7 25.04 -7.91 3.57
C TYR A 7 23.90 -8.56 4.34
N VAL A 8 22.79 -7.83 4.48
CA VAL A 8 21.50 -8.43 4.89
C VAL A 8 21.17 -9.52 3.87
N SER A 9 21.23 -10.78 4.32
CA SER A 9 20.98 -11.92 3.44
C SER A 9 19.57 -11.83 2.84
N GLY A 10 19.38 -12.25 1.59
CA GLY A 10 18.05 -12.27 0.97
C GLY A 10 17.00 -13.05 1.77
N ASN A 11 17.43 -14.02 2.59
CA ASN A 11 16.59 -14.74 3.54
C ASN A 11 16.08 -13.87 4.69
N GLU A 12 16.90 -12.95 5.19
CA GLU A 12 16.53 -12.02 6.27
C GLU A 12 15.57 -10.95 5.75
N ILE A 13 15.79 -10.42 4.55
CA ILE A 13 14.83 -9.52 3.87
C ILE A 13 13.50 -10.26 3.66
N ALA A 14 13.53 -11.47 3.09
CA ALA A 14 12.32 -12.27 2.87
C ALA A 14 11.61 -12.69 4.17
N ARG A 15 12.33 -12.72 5.31
CA ARG A 15 11.77 -12.97 6.63
C ARG A 15 11.08 -11.71 7.16
N GLN A 16 11.75 -10.56 7.13
CA GLN A 16 11.18 -9.26 7.51
C GLN A 16 9.89 -8.98 6.74
N TRP A 17 9.88 -9.26 5.43
CA TRP A 17 8.72 -9.06 4.57
C TRP A 17 7.57 -10.03 4.90
N ARG A 18 7.87 -11.25 5.37
CA ARG A 18 6.86 -12.21 5.85
C ARG A 18 6.32 -11.86 7.24
N GLU A 19 7.13 -11.19 8.06
CA GLU A 19 6.77 -10.77 9.42
C GLU A 19 5.93 -9.48 9.42
N MET A 20 5.91 -8.73 8.30
CA MET A 20 5.03 -7.57 8.13
C MET A 20 3.54 -7.99 8.09
N PRO A 21 2.75 -7.60 9.11
CA PRO A 21 1.40 -8.14 9.31
C PRO A 21 0.41 -7.77 8.20
N HIS A 22 0.61 -6.63 7.52
CA HIS A 22 -0.33 -6.10 6.54
C HIS A 22 0.22 -6.08 5.11
N ARG A 23 1.35 -6.75 4.85
CA ARG A 23 2.01 -6.81 3.54
C ARG A 23 1.05 -7.19 2.41
N LYS A 24 0.27 -8.25 2.59
CA LYS A 24 -0.70 -8.72 1.59
C LYS A 24 -1.80 -7.69 1.28
N GLN A 25 -2.17 -6.87 2.25
CA GLN A 25 -3.18 -5.83 2.06
C GLN A 25 -2.59 -4.62 1.34
N ALA A 26 -1.36 -4.25 1.68
CA ALA A 26 -0.61 -3.23 0.96
C ALA A 26 -0.40 -3.59 -0.51
N ASP A 27 0.03 -4.84 -0.80
CA ASP A 27 0.15 -5.34 -2.17
C ASP A 27 -1.18 -5.28 -2.92
N ARG A 28 -2.30 -5.57 -2.25
CA ARG A 28 -3.64 -5.48 -2.84
C ARG A 28 -4.01 -4.04 -3.20
N ILE A 29 -3.70 -3.06 -2.34
CA ILE A 29 -3.92 -1.64 -2.65
C ILE A 29 -3.08 -1.23 -3.87
N VAL A 30 -1.78 -1.55 -3.87
CA VAL A 30 -0.88 -1.19 -4.99
C VAL A 30 -1.36 -1.80 -6.31
N ASN A 31 -1.83 -3.04 -6.29
CA ASN A 31 -2.40 -3.68 -7.48
C ASN A 31 -3.67 -2.96 -7.96
N GLU A 32 -4.57 -2.55 -7.06
CA GLU A 32 -5.74 -1.76 -7.45
C GLU A 32 -5.34 -0.37 -7.97
N MET A 33 -4.31 0.27 -7.41
CA MET A 33 -3.80 1.54 -7.94
C MET A 33 -3.38 1.40 -9.39
N ILE A 34 -2.57 0.37 -9.69
CA ILE A 34 -2.10 0.08 -11.05
C ILE A 34 -3.28 -0.23 -11.97
N HIS A 35 -4.20 -1.08 -11.53
CA HIS A 35 -5.34 -1.52 -12.34
C HIS A 35 -6.34 -0.39 -12.63
N ASN A 36 -6.46 0.59 -11.73
CA ASN A 36 -7.34 1.74 -11.90
C ASN A 36 -6.61 2.98 -12.44
N HIS A 37 -5.34 2.86 -12.83
CA HIS A 37 -4.50 3.97 -13.30
C HIS A 37 -4.42 5.16 -12.33
N LEU A 38 -4.52 4.89 -11.02
CA LEU A 38 -4.45 5.91 -9.99
C LEU A 38 -3.01 6.18 -9.58
N THR A 39 -2.70 7.46 -9.41
CA THR A 39 -1.43 7.89 -8.82
C THR A 39 -1.42 7.68 -7.31
N ALA A 40 -0.23 7.66 -6.73
CA ALA A 40 -0.07 7.58 -5.28
C ALA A 40 -0.69 8.80 -4.57
N GLU A 41 -0.67 9.98 -5.21
CA GLU A 41 -1.26 11.20 -4.67
C GLU A 41 -2.80 11.14 -4.62
N GLU A 42 -3.44 10.57 -5.64
CA GLU A 42 -4.89 10.36 -5.65
C GLU A 42 -5.32 9.37 -4.57
N VAL A 43 -4.59 8.26 -4.43
CA VAL A 43 -4.90 7.25 -3.42
C VAL A 43 -4.58 7.75 -2.01
N PHE A 44 -3.55 8.57 -1.86
CA PHE A 44 -3.27 9.29 -0.63
C PHE A 44 -4.44 10.21 -0.26
N ALA A 45 -4.95 11.01 -1.21
CA ALA A 45 -6.10 11.88 -1.00
C ALA A 45 -7.36 11.11 -0.59
N LEU A 46 -7.60 9.93 -1.19
CA LEU A 46 -8.70 9.03 -0.83
C LEU A 46 -8.53 8.39 0.56
N SER A 47 -7.29 8.16 1.00
CA SER A 47 -7.03 7.52 2.29
C SER A 47 -7.44 8.40 3.47
N GLY A 48 -7.36 9.73 3.33
CA GLY A 48 -7.57 10.67 4.44
C GLY A 48 -6.54 10.52 5.59
N LEU A 49 -5.49 9.73 5.38
CA LEU A 49 -4.42 9.51 6.35
C LEU A 49 -3.37 10.61 6.25
N PRO A 50 -2.61 10.88 7.33
CA PRO A 50 -1.39 11.67 7.21
C PRO A 50 -0.34 10.88 6.42
N GLU A 51 0.53 11.61 5.70
CA GLU A 51 1.49 11.05 4.72
C GLU A 51 2.36 9.91 5.30
N HIS A 52 2.85 10.08 6.53
CA HIS A 52 3.68 9.08 7.19
C HIS A 52 2.91 7.80 7.54
N GLU A 53 1.61 7.88 7.84
CA GLU A 53 0.77 6.70 8.08
C GLU A 53 0.39 6.03 6.76
N PHE A 54 0.13 6.82 5.71
CA PHE A 54 -0.09 6.31 4.36
C PHE A 54 1.15 5.55 3.83
N ALA A 55 2.35 6.10 4.01
CA ALA A 55 3.58 5.43 3.63
C ALA A 55 3.79 4.11 4.38
N ARG A 56 3.49 4.07 5.68
CA ARG A 56 3.56 2.83 6.47
C ARG A 56 2.48 1.82 6.06
N MET A 57 1.29 2.29 5.69
CA MET A 57 0.23 1.46 5.12
C MET A 57 0.70 0.80 3.83
N LEU A 58 1.27 1.57 2.89
CA LEU A 58 1.84 1.03 1.65
C LEU A 58 3.03 0.11 1.87
N ALA A 59 3.78 0.29 2.96
CA ALA A 59 4.86 -0.63 3.33
C ALA A 59 4.34 -1.95 3.94
N GLY A 60 3.07 -2.03 4.33
CA GLY A 60 2.50 -3.16 5.08
C GLY A 60 2.95 -3.22 6.54
N ASP A 61 3.55 -2.12 7.03
CA ASP A 61 4.17 -1.95 8.35
C ASP A 61 3.38 -0.98 9.27
N GLY A 62 2.31 -0.39 8.75
CA GLY A 62 1.48 0.54 9.51
C GLY A 62 0.68 -0.14 10.62
N ALA A 63 0.51 0.58 11.75
CA ALA A 63 -0.47 0.27 12.80
C ALA A 63 -1.93 0.52 12.33
N VAL A 64 -2.17 0.26 11.05
CA VAL A 64 -3.37 0.59 10.32
C VAL A 64 -4.26 -0.64 10.38
N THR A 65 -5.50 -0.46 10.80
CA THR A 65 -6.41 -1.59 11.01
C THR A 65 -6.87 -2.18 9.68
N ASN A 66 -7.21 -3.47 9.65
CA ASN A 66 -7.78 -4.11 8.45
C ASN A 66 -8.99 -3.33 7.89
N ALA A 67 -9.79 -2.71 8.78
CA ALA A 67 -10.93 -1.89 8.38
C ALA A 67 -10.52 -0.66 7.56
N GLN A 68 -9.38 -0.03 7.87
CA GLN A 68 -8.85 1.10 7.11
C GLN A 68 -8.34 0.67 5.73
N TYR A 69 -7.71 -0.50 5.62
CA TYR A 69 -7.35 -1.08 4.32
C TYR A 69 -8.58 -1.35 3.45
N GLU A 70 -9.62 -1.97 4.01
CA GLU A 70 -10.86 -2.28 3.27
C GLU A 70 -11.64 -1.00 2.91
N ALA A 71 -11.60 0.04 3.76
CA ALA A 71 -12.21 1.33 3.45
C ALA A 71 -11.50 2.00 2.26
N LEU A 72 -10.16 2.05 2.25
CA LEU A 72 -9.40 2.60 1.13
C LEU A 72 -9.62 1.79 -0.15
N TYR A 73 -9.64 0.47 -0.04
CA TYR A 73 -9.94 -0.42 -1.16
C TYR A 73 -11.32 -0.10 -1.77
N THR A 74 -12.35 0.05 -0.93
CA THR A 74 -13.71 0.41 -1.37
C THR A 74 -13.72 1.79 -2.05
N GLN A 75 -13.00 2.77 -1.50
CA GLN A 75 -12.91 4.11 -2.10
C GLN A 75 -12.24 4.10 -3.47
N ILE A 76 -11.16 3.34 -3.66
CA ILE A 76 -10.51 3.16 -4.96
C ILE A 76 -11.49 2.57 -5.99
N GLN A 77 -12.26 1.55 -5.59
CA GLN A 77 -13.25 0.93 -6.46
C GLN A 77 -14.44 1.86 -6.79
N LEU A 78 -14.87 2.69 -5.85
CA LEU A 78 -15.92 3.69 -6.08
C LEU A 78 -15.43 4.78 -7.02
N HIS A 79 -14.21 5.28 -6.84
CA HIS A 79 -13.61 6.29 -7.72
C HIS A 79 -13.60 5.81 -9.18
N ARG A 80 -13.24 4.54 -9.42
CA ARG A 80 -13.34 3.92 -10.76
C ARG A 80 -14.76 4.00 -11.33
N ARG A 81 -15.78 3.76 -10.51
CA ARG A 81 -17.18 3.71 -10.95
C ARG A 81 -17.66 5.09 -11.41
N ASP A 82 -17.25 6.15 -10.74
CA ASP A 82 -17.52 7.53 -11.17
C ASP A 82 -16.74 7.90 -12.43
N SER A 83 -15.44 7.56 -12.52
CA SER A 83 -14.62 7.88 -13.72
C SER A 83 -15.09 7.18 -15.00
N VAL A 84 -15.59 5.94 -14.89
CA VAL A 84 -16.15 5.18 -16.03
C VAL A 84 -17.50 5.75 -16.47
N ASN A 85 -18.26 6.36 -15.55
CA ASN A 85 -19.58 6.90 -15.83
C ASN A 85 -19.54 8.31 -16.47
N ASP A 86 -18.39 8.99 -16.43
CA ASP A 86 -18.16 10.30 -17.07
C ASP A 86 -17.76 10.19 -18.57
N HIS A 87 -17.61 8.97 -19.09
CA HIS A 87 -17.21 8.69 -20.49
C HIS A 87 -18.32 8.11 -21.39
N ASN A 88 -19.60 8.34 -21.08
CA ASN A 88 -20.73 7.94 -21.94
C ASN A 88 -21.69 9.10 -22.22
#